data_AF-A0A1L8M9X4-F1
#
_entry.id   AF-A0A1L8M9X4-F1
#
_cell.length_a   1.000
_cell.length_b   1.000
_cell.length_c   1.000
_cell.angle_alpha   90.00
_cell.angle_beta   90.00
_cell.angle_gamma   90.00
#
_symmetry.space_group_name_H-M   'P 1'
#
loop_
_entity.id
_entity.type
_entity.pdbx_description
1 polymer ?
#
loop_
_entity_poly.entity_id
_entity_poly.type
_entity_poly.pdbx_seq_one_letter_code
_entity_poly.pdbx_strand_id
1 'polypeptide(L)'
;MRSSFLVAALFFLAGCQNWNVDSNTAKRLDNQANKLVSNKDICLFNEPPADFTHNCDSAYWLNQWIAASEKTWQERKSTIQSFDESPFHILLTYIYTLPNDTPYQDRLRAQLALDKLAASFTPIAAKVIATVAGTQNTHMMELESALVVLEKENTARGEKINVLEKEAVTLRTKIEELLRIEATLMDKSRSTQQ
;
A
#
# COMPACT_ATOMS: atom_id res chain seq x y z
N MET A 1 -4.11 -54.91 3.32
CA MET A 1 -3.47 -54.06 4.35
C MET A 1 -3.54 -52.61 3.87
N ARG A 2 -4.67 -51.95 4.13
CA ARG A 2 -5.07 -50.62 3.62
C ARG A 2 -5.53 -49.80 4.81
N SER A 3 -4.63 -49.38 5.70
CA SER A 3 -5.00 -48.51 6.83
C SER A 3 -3.81 -47.93 7.62
N SER A 4 -2.61 -47.88 7.04
CA SER A 4 -1.42 -47.37 7.78
C SER A 4 -0.78 -46.10 7.20
N PHE A 5 -1.31 -45.53 6.11
CA PHE A 5 -0.77 -44.30 5.50
C PHE A 5 -1.59 -43.03 5.80
N LEU A 6 -2.70 -43.13 6.52
CA LEU A 6 -3.62 -42.01 6.75
C LEU A 6 -3.45 -41.30 8.10
N VAL A 7 -2.52 -41.77 8.96
CA VAL A 7 -2.31 -41.17 10.30
C VAL A 7 -1.15 -40.17 10.32
N ALA A 8 -0.22 -40.22 9.35
CA ALA A 8 0.92 -39.29 9.29
C ALA A 8 0.56 -37.90 8.75
N ALA A 9 -0.56 -37.76 8.00
CA ALA A 9 -0.98 -36.49 7.41
C ALA A 9 -1.78 -35.59 8.37
N LEU A 10 -2.26 -36.12 9.50
CA LEU A 10 -3.08 -35.37 10.46
C LEU A 10 -2.25 -34.60 11.51
N PHE A 11 -0.93 -34.80 11.57
CA PHE A 11 -0.05 -34.06 12.49
C PHE A 11 0.46 -32.71 11.95
N PHE A 12 0.20 -32.38 10.68
CA PHE A 12 0.59 -31.08 10.10
C PHE A 12 -0.41 -29.94 10.35
N LEU A 13 -1.56 -30.21 10.96
CA LEU A 13 -2.61 -29.21 11.22
C LEU A 13 -2.86 -28.90 12.71
N ALA A 14 -2.06 -29.47 13.62
CA ALA A 14 -2.16 -29.24 15.06
C ALA A 14 -0.82 -28.75 15.65
N GLY A 15 -0.30 -27.64 15.12
CA GLY A 15 1.02 -27.10 15.47
C GLY A 15 1.06 -25.62 15.84
N CYS A 16 -0.03 -25.04 16.35
CA CYS A 16 -0.01 -23.72 17.02
C CYS A 16 -0.79 -23.79 18.34
N GLN A 17 -0.47 -24.74 19.21
CA GLN A 17 -1.04 -24.80 20.55
C GLN A 17 0.00 -25.24 21.57
N ASN A 18 1.13 -24.52 21.63
CA ASN A 18 1.93 -24.49 22.86
C ASN A 18 2.86 -23.28 22.88
N TRP A 19 2.29 -22.07 22.88
CA TRP A 19 3.05 -20.91 23.33
C TRP A 19 2.87 -20.80 24.83
N ASN A 20 3.57 -21.66 25.57
CA ASN A 20 3.80 -21.41 26.98
C ASN A 20 4.84 -20.28 27.02
N VAL A 21 4.35 -19.04 26.88
CA VAL A 21 5.17 -17.85 27.10
C VAL A 21 5.54 -17.92 28.58
N ASP A 22 6.78 -18.34 28.83
CA ASP A 22 7.33 -18.40 30.16
C ASP A 22 7.03 -17.06 30.86
N SER A 23 6.46 -17.10 32.06
CA SER A 23 5.95 -15.89 32.74
C SER A 23 7.05 -14.83 32.92
N ASN A 24 8.32 -15.26 32.91
CA ASN A 24 9.49 -14.41 32.88
C ASN A 24 9.74 -13.75 31.51
N THR A 25 9.47 -14.43 30.39
CA THR A 25 9.53 -13.88 29.03
C THR A 25 8.37 -12.92 28.77
N ALA A 26 7.16 -13.26 29.26
CA ALA A 26 6.01 -12.37 29.26
C ALA A 26 6.32 -11.10 30.08
N LYS A 27 6.86 -11.24 31.29
CA LYS A 27 7.32 -10.11 32.12
C LYS A 27 8.47 -9.33 31.48
N ARG A 28 9.34 -9.94 30.68
CA ARG A 28 10.45 -9.23 30.01
C ARG A 28 9.97 -8.41 28.82
N LEU A 29 9.04 -8.94 28.03
CA LEU A 29 8.35 -8.23 26.95
C LEU A 29 7.45 -7.12 27.50
N ASP A 30 6.73 -7.41 28.57
CA ASP A 30 5.87 -6.46 29.30
C ASP A 30 6.71 -5.36 29.97
N ASN A 31 7.86 -5.68 30.58
CA ASN A 31 8.77 -4.67 31.14
C ASN A 31 9.50 -3.83 30.07
N GLN A 32 9.60 -4.31 28.83
CA GLN A 32 10.20 -3.56 27.72
C GLN A 32 9.16 -2.66 27.01
N ALA A 33 7.89 -3.08 26.98
CA ALA A 33 6.76 -2.27 26.52
C ALA A 33 6.33 -1.23 27.59
N ASN A 34 6.28 -1.60 28.87
CA ASN A 34 5.84 -0.75 29.97
C ASN A 34 6.86 0.32 30.38
N LYS A 35 8.11 0.24 29.91
CA LYS A 35 9.10 1.31 30.16
C LYS A 35 8.90 2.55 29.28
N LEU A 36 8.10 2.45 28.22
CA LEU A 36 7.79 3.58 27.33
C LEU A 36 6.70 4.51 27.89
N VAL A 37 5.85 4.02 28.80
CA VAL A 37 4.71 4.76 29.36
C VAL A 37 4.90 5.00 30.85
N SER A 38 6.05 5.56 31.24
CA SER A 38 6.23 6.06 32.60
C SER A 38 6.00 7.57 32.62
N ASN A 39 4.74 7.98 32.79
CA ASN A 39 4.28 9.28 33.29
C ASN A 39 5.12 10.51 32.87
N LYS A 40 5.46 10.60 31.59
CA LYS A 40 6.09 11.77 30.97
C LYS A 40 5.23 12.14 29.78
N ASP A 41 4.85 13.41 29.69
CA ASP A 41 4.16 13.96 28.54
C ASP A 41 4.98 13.63 27.27
N ILE A 42 4.32 13.05 26.27
CA ILE A 42 4.96 12.70 25.00
C ILE A 42 5.19 14.02 24.25
N CYS A 43 6.41 14.54 24.33
CA CYS A 43 6.82 15.74 23.61
C CYS A 43 7.36 15.39 22.21
N LEU A 44 6.94 16.15 21.20
CA LEU A 44 7.40 16.00 19.83
C LEU A 44 8.89 16.35 19.68
N PHE A 45 9.34 17.43 20.34
CA PHE A 45 10.72 17.91 20.35
C PHE A 45 11.25 18.03 21.79
N ASN A 46 12.56 17.85 21.96
CA ASN A 46 13.24 18.21 23.21
C ASN A 46 13.35 19.74 23.34
N GLU A 47 13.75 20.39 22.26
CA GLU A 47 13.84 21.84 22.10
C GLU A 47 12.92 22.23 20.94
N PRO A 48 11.69 22.70 21.21
CA PRO A 48 10.76 23.04 20.15
C PRO A 48 11.26 24.26 19.36
N PRO A 49 11.03 24.31 18.03
CA PRO A 49 11.18 25.53 17.26
C PRO A 49 10.37 26.69 17.86
N ALA A 50 10.81 27.94 17.63
CA ALA A 50 10.31 29.15 18.32
C ALA A 50 8.78 29.33 18.28
N ASP A 51 8.09 28.80 17.27
CA ASP A 51 6.64 28.91 17.07
C ASP A 51 5.90 27.56 17.17
N PHE A 52 6.58 26.51 17.64
CA PHE A 52 5.98 25.19 17.77
C PHE A 52 5.15 25.08 19.06
N THR A 53 3.89 25.51 18.95
CA THR A 53 2.91 25.38 20.03
C THR A 53 2.49 23.91 20.23
N HIS A 54 1.93 23.59 21.41
CA HIS A 54 1.40 22.25 21.73
C HIS A 54 2.42 21.09 21.66
N ASN A 55 3.72 21.35 21.84
CA ASN A 55 4.80 20.35 21.73
C ASN A 55 4.55 19.04 22.51
N CYS A 56 4.01 19.13 23.73
CA CYS A 56 3.77 17.98 24.61
C CYS A 56 2.27 17.71 24.83
N ASP A 57 1.39 18.39 24.10
CA ASP A 57 -0.05 18.33 24.29
C ASP A 57 -0.66 17.27 23.37
N SER A 58 -0.66 16.02 23.84
CA SER A 58 -1.20 14.90 23.08
C SER A 58 -2.70 15.05 22.77
N ALA A 59 -3.47 15.69 23.66
CA ALA A 59 -4.89 15.91 23.46
C ALA A 59 -5.15 16.87 22.28
N TYR A 60 -4.35 17.93 22.16
CA TYR A 60 -4.39 18.81 21.00
C TYR A 60 -4.20 18.03 19.69
N TRP A 61 -3.15 17.21 19.58
CA TRP A 61 -2.86 16.45 18.35
C TRP A 61 -3.93 15.42 18.02
N LEU A 62 -4.45 14.70 19.03
CA LEU A 62 -5.57 13.78 18.86
C LEU A 62 -6.82 14.50 18.33
N ASN A 63 -7.11 15.70 18.84
CA ASN A 63 -8.23 16.51 18.36
C ASN A 63 -8.03 16.98 16.91
N GLN A 64 -6.79 17.24 16.48
CA GLN A 64 -6.52 17.56 15.07
C GLN A 64 -6.79 16.36 14.14
N TRP A 65 -6.48 15.13 14.57
CA TRP A 65 -6.85 13.92 13.80
C TRP A 65 -8.37 13.77 13.69
N ILE A 66 -9.10 13.96 14.80
CA ILE A 66 -10.57 13.87 14.79
C ILE A 66 -11.15 14.94 13.86
N ALA A 67 -10.72 16.20 14.01
CA ALA A 67 -11.19 17.31 13.18
C ALA A 67 -10.88 17.11 11.68
N ALA A 68 -9.76 16.47 11.34
CA ALA A 68 -9.47 16.09 9.96
C ALA A 68 -10.43 15.00 9.46
N SER A 69 -10.74 14.00 10.28
CA SER A 69 -11.62 12.89 9.87
C SER A 69 -13.08 13.30 9.59
N GLU A 70 -13.54 14.41 10.18
CA GLU A 70 -14.90 14.93 10.02
C GLU A 70 -15.09 15.81 8.77
N LYS A 71 -13.99 16.22 8.13
CA LYS A 71 -14.00 17.10 6.95
C LYS A 71 -13.82 16.30 5.67
N THR A 72 -14.39 16.78 4.56
CA THR A 72 -14.08 16.29 3.22
C THR A 72 -12.67 16.72 2.78
N TRP A 73 -12.10 16.01 1.79
CA TRP A 73 -10.81 16.41 1.21
C TRP A 73 -10.80 17.86 0.72
N GLN A 74 -11.88 18.36 0.10
CA GLN A 74 -11.94 19.73 -0.39
C GLN A 74 -11.79 20.76 0.74
N GLU A 75 -12.47 20.55 1.86
CA GLU A 75 -12.40 21.42 3.04
C GLU A 75 -11.02 21.37 3.70
N ARG A 76 -10.44 20.16 3.83
CA ARG A 76 -9.08 19.99 4.36
C ARG A 76 -8.06 20.66 3.46
N LYS A 77 -8.16 20.49 2.14
CA LYS A 77 -7.28 21.12 1.16
C LYS A 77 -7.34 22.64 1.24
N SER A 78 -8.52 23.22 1.37
CA SER A 78 -8.67 24.67 1.58
C SER A 78 -8.03 25.14 2.89
N THR A 79 -8.12 24.34 3.96
CA THR A 79 -7.44 24.63 5.24
C THR A 79 -5.92 24.61 5.04
N ILE A 80 -5.38 23.55 4.43
CA ILE A 80 -3.95 23.37 4.18
C ILE A 80 -3.35 24.50 3.33
N GLN A 81 -4.11 25.11 2.41
CA GLN A 81 -3.61 26.22 1.58
C GLN A 81 -3.21 27.47 2.39
N SER A 82 -3.73 27.61 3.60
CA SER A 82 -3.37 28.71 4.51
C SER A 82 -2.13 28.41 5.36
N PHE A 83 -1.65 27.16 5.34
CA PHE A 83 -0.51 26.73 6.11
C PHE A 83 0.81 27.14 5.46
N ASP A 84 1.78 27.52 6.29
CA ASP A 84 3.15 27.79 5.86
C ASP A 84 4.04 26.54 5.97
N GLU A 85 5.33 26.71 5.72
CA GLU A 85 6.33 25.63 5.80
C GLU A 85 6.93 25.44 7.20
N SER A 86 6.32 26.01 8.25
CA SER A 86 6.78 25.81 9.62
C SER A 86 6.63 24.34 10.06
N PRO A 87 7.48 23.84 10.97
CA PRO A 87 7.35 22.49 11.51
C PRO A 87 5.96 22.15 12.07
N PHE A 88 5.29 23.13 12.67
CA PHE A 88 3.92 22.99 13.19
C PHE A 88 2.93 22.71 12.06
N HIS A 89 2.97 23.52 11.02
CA HIS A 89 2.10 23.38 9.85
C HIS A 89 2.45 22.16 8.99
N ILE A 90 3.70 21.73 8.94
CA ILE A 90 4.10 20.47 8.30
C ILE A 90 3.40 19.29 9.00
N LEU A 91 3.43 19.24 10.34
CA LEU A 91 2.76 18.18 11.08
C LEU A 91 1.23 18.24 10.93
N LEU A 92 0.63 19.43 10.98
CA LEU A 92 -0.80 19.58 10.72
C LEU A 92 -1.18 19.15 9.30
N THR A 93 -0.39 19.54 8.30
CA THR A 93 -0.60 19.12 6.90
C THR A 93 -0.57 17.60 6.81
N TYR A 94 0.41 16.95 7.43
CA TYR A 94 0.47 15.50 7.49
C TYR A 94 -0.82 14.91 8.08
N ILE A 95 -1.25 15.37 9.24
CA ILE A 95 -2.49 14.94 9.91
C ILE A 95 -3.70 15.08 8.98
N TYR A 96 -3.84 16.23 8.31
CA TYR A 96 -4.99 16.52 7.43
C TYR A 96 -4.96 15.73 6.11
N THR A 97 -3.86 15.05 5.79
CA THR A 97 -3.74 14.17 4.61
C THR A 97 -3.91 12.67 4.91
N LEU A 98 -4.08 12.29 6.18
CA LEU A 98 -4.27 10.90 6.57
C LEU A 98 -5.62 10.28 6.17
N PRO A 99 -6.77 11.01 6.18
CA PRO A 99 -8.05 10.40 5.86
C PRO A 99 -8.09 9.80 4.44
N ASN A 100 -8.89 8.74 4.27
CA ASN A 100 -8.83 7.85 3.10
C ASN A 100 -9.22 8.51 1.76
N ASP A 101 -9.96 9.62 1.78
CA ASP A 101 -10.35 10.36 0.58
C ASP A 101 -9.27 11.33 0.06
N THR A 102 -8.13 11.43 0.75
CA THR A 102 -6.99 12.23 0.28
C THR A 102 -6.28 11.55 -0.90
N PRO A 103 -6.08 12.25 -2.04
CA PRO A 103 -5.35 11.72 -3.18
C PRO A 103 -3.90 11.35 -2.88
N TYR A 104 -3.41 10.28 -3.52
CA TYR A 104 -2.04 9.76 -3.42
C TYR A 104 -0.96 10.85 -3.43
N GLN A 105 -1.00 11.77 -4.40
CA GLN A 105 0.05 12.78 -4.59
C GLN A 105 0.13 13.76 -3.41
N ASP A 106 -1.01 14.10 -2.81
CA ASP A 106 -1.07 15.01 -1.66
C ASP A 106 -0.57 14.31 -0.39
N ARG A 107 -0.95 13.03 -0.21
CA ARG A 107 -0.45 12.16 0.86
C ARG A 107 1.06 11.96 0.79
N LEU A 108 1.60 11.69 -0.40
CA LEU A 108 3.03 11.53 -0.64
C LEU A 108 3.80 12.83 -0.33
N ARG A 109 3.30 13.98 -0.79
CA ARG A 109 3.94 15.27 -0.53
C ARG A 109 4.03 15.56 0.97
N ALA A 110 2.96 15.31 1.70
CA ALA A 110 2.92 15.52 3.14
C ALA A 110 3.82 14.53 3.90
N GLN A 111 3.86 13.26 3.48
CA GLN A 111 4.81 12.28 4.04
C GLN A 111 6.26 12.73 3.84
N LEU A 112 6.64 13.16 2.63
CA LEU A 112 8.00 13.63 2.35
C LEU A 112 8.37 14.88 3.15
N ALA A 113 7.41 15.77 3.42
CA ALA A 113 7.63 16.92 4.28
C ALA A 113 7.82 16.49 5.76
N LEU A 114 7.01 15.56 6.24
CA LEU A 114 7.14 15.01 7.58
C LEU A 114 8.47 14.25 7.76
N ASP A 115 8.90 13.46 6.78
CA ASP A 115 10.15 12.69 6.85
C ASP A 115 11.37 13.59 7.05
N LYS A 116 11.38 14.77 6.43
CA LYS A 116 12.41 15.80 6.67
C LYS A 116 12.39 16.32 8.10
N LEU A 117 11.19 16.49 8.67
CA LEU A 117 11.00 16.95 10.04
C LEU A 117 11.28 15.86 11.09
N ALA A 118 11.06 14.60 10.73
CA ALA A 118 11.12 13.45 11.64
C ALA A 118 12.49 13.26 12.29
N ALA A 119 13.56 13.70 11.63
CA ALA A 119 14.92 13.68 12.17
C ALA A 119 15.08 14.52 13.44
N SER A 120 14.24 15.53 13.65
CA SER A 120 14.26 16.43 14.80
C SER A 120 13.33 16.00 15.94
N PHE A 121 12.48 14.99 15.72
CA PHE A 121 11.58 14.50 16.76
C PHE A 121 12.32 13.74 17.86
N THR A 122 11.73 13.70 19.04
CA THR A 122 12.16 12.78 20.08
C THR A 122 11.96 11.33 19.62
N PRO A 123 12.78 10.36 20.10
CA PRO A 123 12.62 8.96 19.72
C PRO A 123 11.23 8.39 20.03
N ILE A 124 10.62 8.84 21.14
CA ILE A 124 9.26 8.43 21.51
C ILE A 124 8.23 9.00 20.56
N ALA A 125 8.31 10.29 20.21
CA ALA A 125 7.40 10.92 19.27
C ALA A 125 7.48 10.30 17.87
N ALA A 126 8.69 10.09 17.35
CA ALA A 126 8.90 9.41 16.08
C ALA A 126 8.26 8.02 16.08
N LYS A 127 8.43 7.26 17.18
CA LYS A 127 7.82 5.94 17.31
C LYS A 127 6.29 5.99 17.37
N VAL A 128 5.72 6.96 18.08
CA VAL A 128 4.27 7.16 18.18
C VAL A 128 3.68 7.51 16.82
N ILE A 129 4.24 8.51 16.13
CA ILE A 129 3.77 8.93 14.80
C ILE A 129 3.84 7.77 13.81
N ALA A 130 4.96 7.03 13.80
CA ALA A 130 5.12 5.86 12.94
C ALA A 130 4.06 4.79 13.23
N THR A 131 3.78 4.51 14.51
CA THR A 131 2.87 3.44 14.92
C THR A 131 1.40 3.81 14.72
N VAL A 132 1.01 5.05 15.02
CA VAL A 132 -0.39 5.51 14.97
C VAL A 132 -0.84 5.79 13.54
N ALA A 133 0.02 6.42 12.74
CA ALA A 133 -0.35 6.91 11.41
C ALA A 133 0.61 6.44 10.30
N GLY A 134 1.92 6.52 10.56
CA GLY A 134 2.96 6.31 9.55
C GLY A 134 2.85 4.98 8.81
N THR A 135 2.83 3.86 9.53
CA THR A 135 2.78 2.52 8.91
C THR A 135 1.53 2.32 8.06
N GLN A 136 0.36 2.73 8.55
CA GLN A 136 -0.89 2.58 7.79
C GLN A 136 -0.89 3.49 6.55
N ASN A 137 -0.39 4.72 6.70
CA ASN A 137 -0.26 5.65 5.59
C ASN A 137 0.66 5.11 4.48
N THR A 138 1.80 4.53 4.86
CA THR A 138 2.74 3.89 3.93
C THR A 138 2.08 2.72 3.20
N HIS A 139 1.42 1.81 3.91
CA HIS A 139 0.73 0.68 3.27
C HIS A 139 -0.35 1.15 2.28
N MET A 140 -1.11 2.20 2.62
CA MET A 140 -2.11 2.75 1.72
C MET A 140 -1.46 3.27 0.42
N MET A 141 -0.39 4.06 0.54
CA MET A 141 0.34 4.57 -0.63
C MET A 141 0.94 3.45 -1.49
N GLU A 142 1.48 2.40 -0.87
CA GLU A 142 2.01 1.23 -1.57
C GLU A 142 0.91 0.49 -2.35
N LEU A 143 -0.26 0.31 -1.75
CA LEU A 143 -1.42 -0.32 -2.40
C LEU A 143 -1.94 0.52 -3.56
N GLU A 144 -2.07 1.84 -3.38
CA GLU A 144 -2.48 2.76 -4.45
C GLU A 144 -1.48 2.74 -5.61
N SER A 145 -0.18 2.74 -5.30
CA SER A 145 0.88 2.64 -6.31
C SER A 145 0.83 1.30 -7.07
N ALA A 146 0.69 0.19 -6.34
CA ALA A 146 0.59 -1.14 -6.93
C ALA A 146 -0.65 -1.28 -7.82
N LEU A 147 -1.79 -0.71 -7.41
CA LEU A 147 -3.02 -0.74 -8.18
C LEU A 147 -2.86 -0.04 -9.54
N VAL A 148 -2.25 1.14 -9.57
CA VAL A 148 -1.99 1.88 -10.82
C VAL A 148 -1.07 1.08 -11.75
N VAL A 149 -0.05 0.42 -11.20
CA VAL A 149 0.84 -0.45 -11.98
C VAL A 149 0.08 -1.66 -12.56
N LEU A 150 -0.78 -2.29 -11.76
CA LEU A 150 -1.60 -3.43 -12.19
C LEU A 150 -2.61 -3.02 -13.26
N GLU A 151 -3.24 -1.87 -13.14
CA GLU A 151 -4.17 -1.33 -14.14
C GLU A 151 -3.45 -1.10 -15.48
N LYS A 152 -2.25 -0.52 -15.43
CA LYS A 152 -1.42 -0.30 -16.61
C LYS A 152 -1.02 -1.61 -17.29
N GLU A 153 -0.60 -2.60 -16.51
CA GLU A 153 -0.23 -3.93 -17.03
C GLU A 153 -1.45 -4.66 -17.62
N ASN A 154 -2.61 -4.56 -16.97
CA ASN A 154 -3.85 -5.16 -17.46
C ASN A 154 -4.28 -4.54 -18.79
N THR A 155 -4.20 -3.21 -18.90
CA THR A 155 -4.45 -2.47 -20.14
C THR A 155 -3.51 -2.93 -21.25
N ALA A 156 -2.20 -2.99 -20.98
CA ALA A 156 -1.19 -3.44 -21.94
C ALA A 156 -1.40 -4.91 -22.38
N ARG A 157 -1.86 -5.78 -21.47
CA ARG A 157 -2.22 -7.17 -21.79
C ARG A 157 -3.46 -7.24 -22.67
N GLY A 158 -4.48 -6.45 -22.38
CA GLY A 158 -5.69 -6.36 -23.22
C GLY A 158 -5.34 -5.95 -24.65
N GLU A 159 -4.47 -4.96 -24.81
CA GLU A 159 -3.96 -4.55 -26.13
C GLU A 159 -3.22 -5.68 -26.85
N LYS A 160 -2.34 -6.41 -26.17
CA LYS A 160 -1.63 -7.56 -26.75
C LYS A 160 -2.58 -8.68 -27.20
N ILE A 161 -3.61 -8.97 -26.42
CA ILE A 161 -4.63 -9.97 -26.78
C ILE A 161 -5.32 -9.55 -28.08
N ASN A 162 -5.72 -8.27 -28.20
CA ASN A 162 -6.37 -7.75 -29.41
C ASN A 162 -5.45 -7.85 -30.64
N VAL A 163 -4.14 -7.66 -30.47
CA VAL A 163 -3.17 -7.83 -31.56
C VAL A 163 -3.07 -9.30 -31.98
N LEU A 164 -2.90 -10.22 -31.01
CA LEU A 164 -2.80 -11.65 -31.29
C LEU A 164 -4.07 -12.21 -31.95
N GLU A 165 -5.25 -11.72 -31.56
CA GLU A 165 -6.51 -12.09 -32.19
C GLU A 165 -6.55 -11.68 -33.67
N LYS A 166 -6.12 -10.46 -33.99
CA LYS A 166 -6.02 -9.98 -35.38
C LYS A 166 -5.02 -10.79 -36.18
N GLU A 167 -3.88 -11.15 -35.60
CA GLU A 167 -2.88 -12.00 -36.24
C GLU A 167 -3.41 -13.42 -36.51
N ALA A 168 -4.14 -14.00 -35.55
CA ALA A 168 -4.75 -15.33 -35.71
C ALA A 168 -5.80 -15.34 -36.83
N VAL A 169 -6.66 -14.32 -36.90
CA VAL A 169 -7.62 -14.16 -38.01
C VAL A 169 -6.88 -14.01 -39.33
N THR A 170 -5.84 -13.18 -39.38
CA THR A 170 -5.04 -12.98 -40.59
C THR A 170 -4.38 -14.27 -41.07
N LEU A 171 -3.80 -15.06 -40.15
CA LEU A 171 -3.17 -16.33 -40.46
C LEU A 171 -4.20 -17.35 -40.96
N ARG A 172 -5.38 -17.40 -40.34
CA ARG A 172 -6.48 -18.25 -40.79
C ARG A 172 -6.89 -17.92 -42.23
N THR A 173 -7.06 -16.64 -42.55
CA THR A 173 -7.37 -16.21 -43.92
C THR A 173 -6.29 -16.62 -44.92
N LYS A 174 -5.00 -16.49 -44.54
CA LYS A 174 -3.88 -16.94 -45.39
C LYS A 174 -3.89 -18.45 -45.62
N ILE A 175 -4.22 -19.24 -44.61
CA ILE A 175 -4.35 -20.70 -44.74
C ILE A 175 -5.50 -21.04 -45.68
N GLU A 176 -6.67 -20.39 -45.52
CA GLU A 176 -7.82 -20.58 -46.40
C GLU A 176 -7.50 -20.21 -47.86
N GLU A 177 -6.73 -19.15 -48.09
CA GLU A 177 -6.27 -18.76 -49.43
C GLU A 177 -5.30 -19.78 -50.04
N LEU A 178 -4.32 -20.27 -49.27
CA LEU A 178 -3.39 -21.31 -49.73
C LEU A 178 -4.11 -22.62 -50.09
N LEU A 179 -5.09 -23.04 -49.28
CA LEU A 179 -5.91 -24.21 -49.56
C LEU A 179 -6.70 -24.05 -50.87
N ARG A 180 -7.21 -22.84 -51.15
CA ARG A 180 -7.91 -22.56 -52.41
C ARG A 180 -6.95 -22.63 -53.61
N ILE A 181 -5.73 -22.11 -53.46
CA ILE A 181 -4.69 -22.20 -54.49
C ILE A 181 -4.34 -23.67 -54.77
N GLU A 182 -4.15 -24.48 -53.73
CA GLU A 182 -3.87 -25.91 -53.86
C GLU A 182 -5.00 -26.64 -54.59
N ALA A 183 -6.26 -26.41 -54.20
CA ALA A 183 -7.42 -27.02 -54.86
C ALA A 183 -7.46 -26.67 -56.36
N THR A 184 -7.26 -25.40 -56.70
CA THR A 184 -7.22 -24.98 -58.12
C THR A 184 -6.06 -25.57 -58.90
N LEU A 185 -4.88 -25.74 -58.29
CA LEU A 185 -3.74 -26.42 -58.90
C LEU A 185 -4.01 -27.91 -59.11
N MET A 186 -4.62 -28.59 -58.14
CA MET A 186 -5.04 -29.98 -58.26
C MET A 186 -6.02 -30.17 -59.42
N ASP A 187 -7.06 -29.35 -59.51
CA ASP A 187 -8.03 -29.40 -60.61
C ASP A 187 -7.37 -29.14 -61.96
N LYS A 188 -6.47 -28.14 -62.03
CA LYS A 188 -5.71 -27.86 -63.25
C LYS A 188 -4.83 -29.05 -63.65
N SER A 189 -4.09 -29.64 -62.71
CA SER A 189 -3.24 -30.80 -62.97
C SER A 189 -4.05 -32.00 -63.51
N ARG A 190 -5.24 -32.24 -62.94
CA ARG A 190 -6.15 -33.32 -63.39
C ARG A 190 -6.68 -33.08 -64.79
N SER A 191 -6.95 -31.83 -65.16
CA SER A 191 -7.39 -31.45 -66.52
C SER A 191 -6.28 -31.51 -67.58
N THR A 192 -5.00 -31.54 -67.18
CA THR A 192 -3.87 -31.58 -68.12
C THR A 192 -3.39 -33.01 -68.41
N GLN A 193 -3.93 -34.02 -67.70
CA GLN A 193 -3.61 -35.44 -67.84
C GLN A 193 -4.71 -36.25 -68.56
N GLN A 194 -5.77 -35.60 -69.05
CA GLN A 194 -6.75 -36.14 -70.00
C GLN A 194 -6.49 -35.56 -71.38
#